data_AF-A0A380BLE7-F1
#
_entry.id   AF-A0A380BLE7-F1
#
_cell.length_a   1.000
_cell.length_b   1.000
_cell.length_c   1.000
_cell.angle_alpha   90.00
_cell.angle_beta   90.00
_cell.angle_gamma   90.00
#
_symmetry.space_group_name_H-M   'P 1'
#
loop_
_entity.id
_entity.type
_entity.pdbx_description
1 polymer ?
#
loop_
_entity_poly.entity_id
_entity_poly.type
_entity_poly.pdbx_seq_one_letter_code
_entity_poly.pdbx_strand_id
1 'polypeptide(L)'
;MVDLLKEKDELKEILTANDFIEVFNNFKVEGMEGKEVVGFMSSHNDVSFINKHFNLQAIHRSIRHTNFFIKKSLDKALENIYIQDYKKVELFQPANEFEMEAIFYVENAIFRTVVLWDLLGQLYNEYFNIGVSPRSLYYKGFFKKQKQEELANNIFMYLEKKDLEVDGEMKGHHKFISDYRNKMTHRNSPSVTTLSSFDHNIRLPMRFVNYRVIKDYEKVTLFIQELLTIIETDYKRQIE
;
A
#
# COMPACT_ATOMS: atom_id res chain seq x y z
N MET A 1 1.38 19.68 -22.57
CA MET A 1 2.24 20.04 -21.43
C MET A 1 1.38 20.37 -20.22
N VAL A 2 0.31 21.16 -20.40
CA VAL A 2 -0.73 21.43 -19.39
C VAL A 2 -1.34 20.14 -18.80
N ASP A 3 -1.72 19.15 -19.62
CA ASP A 3 -2.32 17.89 -19.11
C ASP A 3 -1.38 17.02 -18.29
N LEU A 4 -0.06 17.11 -18.54
CA LEU A 4 0.95 16.34 -17.80
C LEU A 4 1.20 16.94 -16.41
N LEU A 5 1.21 18.26 -16.31
CA LEU A 5 1.34 18.94 -15.02
C LEU A 5 0.08 18.72 -14.18
N LYS A 6 -1.09 18.78 -14.80
CA LYS A 6 -2.36 18.49 -14.13
C LYS A 6 -2.40 17.08 -13.52
N GLU A 7 -2.04 16.06 -14.28
CA GLU A 7 -1.98 14.68 -13.75
C GLU A 7 -0.95 14.57 -12.61
N LYS A 8 0.22 15.21 -12.73
CA LYS A 8 1.23 15.21 -11.65
C LYS A 8 0.65 15.81 -10.37
N ASP A 9 -0.06 16.92 -10.47
CA ASP A 9 -0.66 17.60 -9.34
C ASP A 9 -1.77 16.75 -8.70
N GLU A 10 -2.65 16.16 -9.51
CA GLU A 10 -3.67 15.20 -9.05
C GLU A 10 -3.05 14.00 -8.30
N LEU A 11 -1.93 13.47 -8.81
CA LEU A 11 -1.21 12.37 -8.17
C LEU A 11 -0.52 12.82 -6.88
N LYS A 12 0.01 14.05 -6.81
CA LYS A 12 0.59 14.60 -5.58
C LYS A 12 -0.47 14.83 -4.50
N GLU A 13 -1.66 15.31 -4.88
CA GLU A 13 -2.78 15.49 -3.95
C GLU A 13 -3.17 14.18 -3.26
N ILE A 14 -3.16 13.05 -3.97
CA ILE A 14 -3.41 11.73 -3.36
C ILE A 14 -2.36 11.39 -2.28
N LEU A 15 -1.09 11.74 -2.52
CA LEU A 15 -0.01 11.47 -1.57
C LEU A 15 -0.13 12.35 -0.31
N THR A 16 -0.75 13.52 -0.41
CA THR A 16 -0.95 14.45 0.72
C THR A 16 -2.30 14.28 1.42
N ALA A 17 -3.35 13.82 0.75
CA ALA A 17 -4.71 13.74 1.32
C ALA A 17 -4.85 12.73 2.48
N ASN A 18 -4.00 11.69 2.53
CA ASN A 18 -4.11 10.60 3.50
C ASN A 18 -3.36 10.87 4.81
N ASP A 19 -3.76 11.92 5.53
CA ASP A 19 -3.14 12.31 6.81
C ASP A 19 -3.81 11.67 8.04
N PHE A 20 -5.02 11.11 7.90
CA PHE A 20 -5.72 10.45 9.02
C PHE A 20 -4.89 9.36 9.70
N ILE A 21 -4.18 8.54 8.91
CA ILE A 21 -3.27 7.49 9.39
C ILE A 21 -2.15 8.10 10.28
N GLU A 22 -1.69 9.32 9.98
CA GLU A 22 -0.62 9.97 10.73
C GLU A 22 -1.11 10.64 12.01
N VAL A 23 -2.35 11.16 12.01
CA VAL A 23 -2.94 11.84 13.16
C VAL A 23 -3.71 10.91 14.10
N PHE A 24 -3.99 9.68 13.70
CA PHE A 24 -4.66 8.69 14.55
C PHE A 24 -3.84 8.39 15.81
N ASN A 25 -4.39 8.77 16.97
CA ASN A 25 -3.68 8.72 18.25
C ASN A 25 -4.36 7.85 19.31
N ASN A 26 -5.47 7.15 18.99
CA ASN A 26 -6.22 6.36 19.99
C ASN A 26 -5.44 5.15 20.52
N PHE A 27 -4.31 4.81 19.91
CA PHE A 27 -3.36 3.81 20.42
C PHE A 27 -2.23 4.40 21.26
N LYS A 28 -2.13 5.71 21.42
CA LYS A 28 -1.09 6.32 22.26
C LYS A 28 -1.48 6.18 23.72
N VAL A 29 -0.56 5.64 24.50
CA VAL A 29 -0.66 5.61 25.97
C VAL A 29 0.46 6.48 26.50
N GLU A 30 0.09 7.60 27.13
CA GLU A 30 1.05 8.46 27.83
C GLU A 30 1.36 7.87 29.21
N GLY A 31 2.63 7.68 29.50
CA GLY A 31 3.15 7.34 30.81
C GLY A 31 3.42 8.58 31.66
N MET A 32 3.98 8.37 32.86
CA MET A 32 4.43 9.48 33.71
C MET A 32 5.46 10.35 32.98
N GLU A 33 5.36 11.67 33.15
CA GLU A 33 6.23 12.69 32.53
C GLU A 33 6.12 12.82 31.00
N GLY A 34 5.00 12.41 30.39
CA GLY A 34 4.77 12.60 28.94
C GLY A 34 5.58 11.64 28.04
N LYS A 35 6.13 10.56 28.61
CA LYS A 35 6.81 9.50 27.85
C LYS A 35 5.78 8.53 27.29
N GLU A 36 5.86 8.19 26.00
CA GLU A 36 4.94 7.22 25.38
C GLU A 36 5.27 5.78 25.81
N VAL A 37 4.26 5.00 26.22
CA VAL A 37 4.42 3.58 26.53
C VAL A 37 4.51 2.79 25.22
N VAL A 38 5.64 2.12 25.00
CA VAL A 38 5.99 1.47 23.72
C VAL A 38 5.52 0.01 23.64
N GLY A 39 5.19 -0.62 24.78
CA GLY A 39 4.71 -2.00 24.79
C GLY A 39 4.34 -2.51 26.17
N PHE A 40 3.59 -3.62 26.17
CA PHE A 40 3.28 -4.43 27.34
C PHE A 40 3.51 -5.90 26.98
N MET A 41 4.17 -6.64 27.87
CA MET A 41 4.35 -8.09 27.75
C MET A 41 3.49 -8.77 28.80
N SER A 42 2.64 -9.70 28.36
CA SER A 42 1.84 -10.56 29.23
C SER A 42 2.03 -12.03 28.85
N SER A 43 1.48 -12.92 29.68
CA SER A 43 1.47 -14.34 29.38
C SER A 43 0.66 -14.63 28.11
N HIS A 44 1.10 -15.60 27.29
CA HIS A 44 0.45 -15.96 26.02
C HIS A 44 -1.05 -16.33 26.14
N ASN A 45 -1.53 -16.62 27.35
CA ASN A 45 -2.90 -17.09 27.60
C ASN A 45 -3.85 -15.97 28.05
N ASP A 46 -3.37 -14.75 28.32
CA ASP A 46 -4.24 -13.63 28.66
C ASP A 46 -4.63 -12.87 27.40
N VAL A 47 -5.84 -13.08 26.88
CA VAL A 47 -6.43 -12.19 25.86
C VAL A 47 -7.01 -10.97 26.57
N SER A 48 -6.14 -10.19 27.21
CA SER A 48 -6.55 -8.96 27.88
C SER A 48 -6.77 -7.84 26.86
N PHE A 49 -7.71 -6.93 27.13
CA PHE A 49 -7.92 -5.70 26.37
C PHE A 49 -6.60 -4.92 26.14
N ILE A 50 -5.72 -4.95 27.14
CA ILE A 50 -4.40 -4.31 27.10
C ILE A 50 -3.50 -4.93 26.02
N ASN A 51 -3.44 -6.26 25.90
CA ASN A 51 -2.63 -6.91 24.87
C ASN A 51 -3.10 -6.56 23.47
N LYS A 52 -4.42 -6.62 23.24
CA LYS A 52 -5.02 -6.24 21.96
C LYS A 52 -4.67 -4.79 21.60
N HIS A 53 -4.75 -3.88 22.56
CA HIS A 53 -4.38 -2.47 22.37
C HIS A 53 -2.92 -2.32 21.91
N PHE A 54 -1.96 -2.97 22.58
CA PHE A 54 -0.55 -2.89 22.20
C PHE A 54 -0.25 -3.58 20.85
N ASN A 55 -0.94 -4.67 20.51
CA ASN A 55 -0.82 -5.29 19.20
C ASN A 55 -1.31 -4.35 18.09
N LEU A 56 -2.49 -3.74 18.27
CA LEU A 56 -3.02 -2.74 17.34
C LEU A 56 -2.09 -1.52 17.22
N GLN A 57 -1.51 -1.05 18.34
CA GLN A 57 -0.52 0.02 18.35
C GLN A 57 0.72 -0.33 17.50
N ALA A 58 1.27 -1.54 17.67
CA ALA A 58 2.45 -1.99 16.94
C ALA A 58 2.18 -2.12 15.43
N ILE A 59 1.03 -2.67 15.05
CA ILE A 59 0.60 -2.76 13.64
C ILE A 59 0.41 -1.35 13.08
N HIS A 60 -0.24 -0.45 13.80
CA HIS A 60 -0.47 0.93 13.35
C HIS A 60 0.83 1.72 13.17
N ARG A 61 1.80 1.60 14.08
CA ARG A 61 3.14 2.19 13.90
C ARG A 61 3.83 1.66 12.64
N SER A 62 3.70 0.36 12.37
CA SER A 62 4.25 -0.25 11.16
C SER A 62 3.56 0.25 9.88
N ILE A 63 2.24 0.48 9.94
CA ILE A 63 1.46 1.12 8.87
C ILE A 63 1.99 2.53 8.60
N ARG A 64 2.12 3.38 9.63
CA ARG A 64 2.65 4.75 9.49
C ARG A 64 4.06 4.78 8.90
N HIS A 65 4.94 3.93 9.42
CA HIS A 65 6.30 3.81 8.91
C HIS A 65 6.31 3.42 7.42
N THR A 66 5.54 2.39 7.05
CA THR A 66 5.44 1.93 5.66
C THR A 66 4.82 2.99 4.76
N ASN A 67 3.75 3.66 5.23
CA ASN A 67 3.06 4.75 4.55
C ASN A 67 4.02 5.91 4.21
N PHE A 68 4.83 6.35 5.17
CA PHE A 68 5.85 7.39 4.96
C PHE A 68 6.82 7.02 3.83
N PHE A 69 7.35 5.80 3.83
CA PHE A 69 8.28 5.37 2.78
C PHE A 69 7.62 5.21 1.42
N ILE A 70 6.37 4.77 1.36
CA ILE A 70 5.63 4.73 0.08
C ILE A 70 5.46 6.15 -0.46
N LYS A 71 4.94 7.08 0.35
CA LYS A 71 4.76 8.49 -0.05
C LYS A 71 6.07 9.09 -0.57
N LYS A 72 7.17 8.92 0.18
CA LYS A 72 8.49 9.41 -0.20
C LYS A 72 8.98 8.82 -1.53
N SER A 73 8.79 7.51 -1.72
CA SER A 73 9.20 6.83 -2.95
C SER A 73 8.37 7.33 -4.15
N LEU A 74 7.05 7.39 -4.01
CA LEU A 74 6.16 7.86 -5.08
C LEU A 74 6.37 9.33 -5.43
N ASP A 75 6.64 10.20 -4.46
CA ASP A 75 6.96 11.61 -4.71
C ASP A 75 8.29 11.75 -5.48
N LYS A 76 9.32 10.99 -5.10
CA LYS A 76 10.60 10.94 -5.84
C LYS A 76 10.46 10.36 -7.24
N ALA A 77 9.58 9.38 -7.43
CA ALA A 77 9.24 8.88 -8.76
C ALA A 77 8.57 9.97 -9.60
N LEU A 78 7.59 10.70 -9.05
CA LEU A 78 6.92 11.82 -9.74
C LEU A 78 7.88 12.95 -10.12
N GLU A 79 8.87 13.25 -9.28
CA GLU A 79 9.92 14.20 -9.62
C GLU A 79 10.67 13.76 -10.87
N ASN A 80 11.13 12.50 -10.94
CA ASN A 80 11.91 11.99 -12.06
C ASN A 80 11.09 11.77 -13.34
N ILE A 81 9.84 11.33 -13.23
CA ILE A 81 8.95 11.04 -14.37
C ILE A 81 8.52 12.32 -15.12
N TYR A 82 8.35 13.43 -14.41
CA TYR A 82 7.80 14.65 -14.99
C TYR A 82 8.85 15.75 -15.25
N ILE A 83 10.14 15.40 -15.24
CA ILE A 83 11.20 16.27 -15.77
C ILE A 83 11.04 16.38 -17.31
N GLN A 84 11.31 17.57 -17.87
CA GLN A 84 11.00 17.91 -19.27
C GLN A 84 11.57 16.93 -20.32
N ASP A 85 12.67 16.22 -20.01
CA ASP A 85 13.34 15.26 -20.90
C ASP A 85 12.77 13.82 -20.87
N TYR A 86 11.77 13.51 -20.05
CA TYR A 86 11.14 12.18 -20.00
C TYR A 86 10.40 11.81 -21.30
N LYS A 87 10.22 12.74 -22.26
CA LYS A 87 9.55 12.49 -23.54
C LYS A 87 10.30 11.55 -24.49
N LYS A 88 11.54 11.17 -24.18
CA LYS A 88 12.38 10.25 -24.98
C LYS A 88 12.53 8.88 -24.31
N VAL A 89 11.45 8.29 -23.79
CA VAL A 89 11.51 6.90 -23.33
C VAL A 89 11.72 5.99 -24.54
N GLU A 90 12.96 5.58 -24.76
CA GLU A 90 13.33 4.63 -25.81
C GLU A 90 13.22 3.20 -25.27
N LEU A 91 12.05 2.58 -25.47
CA LEU A 91 11.69 1.29 -24.89
C LEU A 91 12.66 0.15 -25.25
N PHE A 92 13.39 0.27 -26.36
CA PHE A 92 14.36 -0.71 -26.84
C PHE A 92 15.81 -0.37 -26.50
N GLN A 93 16.06 0.76 -25.84
CA GLN A 93 17.36 1.12 -25.28
C GLN A 93 17.36 0.94 -23.75
N PRO A 94 18.54 0.81 -23.14
CA PRO A 94 18.69 0.91 -21.69
C PRO A 94 18.04 2.19 -21.16
N ALA A 95 17.46 2.10 -19.96
CA ALA A 95 16.91 3.25 -19.25
C ALA A 95 18.00 4.32 -19.05
N ASN A 96 17.67 5.59 -19.29
CA ASN A 96 18.55 6.70 -18.92
C ASN A 96 18.55 6.93 -17.41
N GLU A 97 19.40 7.84 -16.91
CA GLU A 97 19.55 8.11 -15.47
C GLU A 97 18.23 8.46 -14.77
N PHE A 98 17.44 9.38 -15.32
CA PHE A 98 16.14 9.76 -14.76
C PHE A 98 15.14 8.61 -14.75
N GLU A 99 15.16 7.79 -15.80
CA GLU A 99 14.32 6.62 -15.88
C GLU A 99 14.76 5.53 -14.89
N MET A 100 16.06 5.35 -14.68
CA MET A 100 16.60 4.42 -13.67
C MET A 100 16.19 4.85 -12.25
N GLU A 101 16.27 6.14 -11.93
CA GLU A 101 15.77 6.68 -10.66
C GLU A 101 14.25 6.45 -10.52
N ALA A 102 13.47 6.77 -11.57
CA ALA A 102 12.04 6.51 -11.57
C ALA A 102 11.70 5.02 -11.35
N ILE A 103 12.40 4.11 -12.05
CA ILE A 103 12.27 2.66 -11.88
C ILE A 103 12.56 2.28 -10.43
N PHE A 104 13.68 2.75 -9.88
CA PHE A 104 14.10 2.45 -8.51
C PHE A 104 13.02 2.85 -7.48
N TYR A 105 12.50 4.07 -7.58
CA TYR A 105 11.49 4.55 -6.66
C TYR A 105 10.11 3.88 -6.86
N VAL A 106 9.71 3.60 -8.10
CA VAL A 106 8.45 2.90 -8.40
C VAL A 106 8.49 1.46 -7.89
N GLU A 107 9.55 0.71 -8.18
CA GLU A 107 9.69 -0.67 -7.70
C GLU A 107 9.73 -0.73 -6.17
N ASN A 108 10.45 0.20 -5.52
CA ASN A 108 10.44 0.33 -4.07
C ASN A 108 9.04 0.59 -3.49
N ALA A 109 8.22 1.40 -4.17
CA ALA A 109 6.85 1.65 -3.77
C ALA A 109 5.98 0.41 -3.96
N ILE A 110 6.11 -0.32 -5.08
CA ILE A 110 5.37 -1.57 -5.35
C ILE A 110 5.53 -2.57 -4.21
N PHE A 111 6.77 -2.86 -3.80
CA PHE A 111 7.01 -3.82 -2.73
C PHE A 111 6.42 -3.36 -1.39
N ARG A 112 6.53 -2.07 -1.07
CA ARG A 112 5.98 -1.52 0.18
C ARG A 112 4.46 -1.44 0.18
N THR A 113 3.82 -1.17 -0.95
CA THR A 113 2.35 -1.22 -1.07
C THR A 113 1.81 -2.63 -0.82
N VAL A 114 2.51 -3.67 -1.29
CA VAL A 114 2.18 -5.08 -0.94
C VAL A 114 2.29 -5.32 0.58
N VAL A 115 3.35 -4.80 1.23
CA VAL A 115 3.48 -4.87 2.70
C VAL A 115 2.33 -4.14 3.39
N LEU A 116 1.91 -2.98 2.86
CA LEU A 116 0.80 -2.21 3.40
C LEU A 116 -0.53 -2.98 3.33
N TRP A 117 -0.76 -3.76 2.27
CA TRP A 117 -1.90 -4.68 2.18
C TRP A 117 -1.84 -5.80 3.22
N ASP A 118 -0.68 -6.40 3.46
CA ASP A 118 -0.50 -7.39 4.53
C ASP A 118 -0.74 -6.78 5.91
N LEU A 119 -0.28 -5.54 6.15
CA LEU A 119 -0.52 -4.81 7.40
C LEU A 119 -2.00 -4.49 7.61
N LEU A 120 -2.75 -4.12 6.56
CA LEU A 120 -4.21 -3.98 6.63
C LEU A 120 -4.86 -5.31 7.06
N GLY A 121 -4.42 -6.43 6.48
CA GLY A 121 -4.88 -7.76 6.86
C GLY A 121 -4.57 -8.10 8.33
N GLN A 122 -3.37 -7.76 8.81
CA GLN A 122 -3.00 -7.94 10.21
C GLN A 122 -3.83 -7.07 11.16
N LEU A 123 -4.04 -5.80 10.80
CA LEU A 123 -4.88 -4.89 11.59
C LEU A 123 -6.31 -5.44 11.72
N TYR A 124 -6.87 -5.92 10.61
CA TYR A 124 -8.20 -6.53 10.58
C TYR A 124 -8.25 -7.83 11.42
N ASN A 125 -7.26 -8.71 11.24
CA ASN A 125 -7.16 -9.98 11.98
C ASN A 125 -7.08 -9.77 13.50
N GLU A 126 -6.27 -8.81 13.94
CA GLU A 126 -6.12 -8.46 15.35
C GLU A 126 -7.39 -7.80 15.90
N TYR A 127 -7.97 -6.85 15.15
CA TYR A 127 -9.16 -6.13 15.60
C TYR A 127 -10.39 -7.03 15.76
N PHE A 128 -10.64 -7.92 14.81
CA PHE A 128 -11.78 -8.84 14.88
C PHE A 128 -11.46 -10.16 15.61
N ASN A 129 -10.26 -10.31 16.19
CA ASN A 129 -9.82 -11.52 16.90
C ASN A 129 -9.99 -12.81 16.06
N ILE A 130 -9.68 -12.76 14.76
CA ILE A 130 -9.92 -13.90 13.83
C ILE A 130 -8.95 -15.05 14.11
N GLY A 131 -7.77 -14.77 14.68
CA GLY A 131 -6.82 -15.77 15.14
C GLY A 131 -5.94 -16.38 14.06
N VAL A 132 -5.83 -15.76 12.88
CA VAL A 132 -4.84 -16.18 11.87
C VAL A 132 -3.44 -15.77 12.33
N SER A 133 -2.48 -16.71 12.27
CA SER A 133 -1.10 -16.40 12.63
C SER A 133 -0.51 -15.33 11.68
N PRO A 134 0.14 -14.27 12.21
CA PRO A 134 0.77 -13.23 11.39
C PRO A 134 1.76 -13.78 10.35
N ARG A 135 2.45 -14.90 10.65
CA ARG A 135 3.42 -15.54 9.75
C ARG A 135 2.79 -16.20 8.53
N SER A 136 1.48 -16.45 8.57
CA SER A 136 0.72 -17.15 7.52
C SER A 136 -0.31 -16.23 6.85
N LEU A 137 -0.39 -14.98 7.28
CA LEU A 137 -1.37 -14.02 6.77
C LEU A 137 -0.87 -13.45 5.45
N TYR A 138 -1.48 -13.91 4.36
CA TYR A 138 -1.37 -13.31 3.04
C TYR A 138 -2.68 -12.61 2.71
N TYR A 139 -2.68 -11.28 2.57
CA TYR A 139 -3.91 -10.48 2.50
C TYR A 139 -4.95 -11.00 1.49
N LYS A 140 -4.55 -11.43 0.29
CA LYS A 140 -5.50 -11.96 -0.72
C LYS A 140 -6.26 -13.18 -0.22
N GLY A 141 -5.53 -14.16 0.29
CA GLY A 141 -6.11 -15.40 0.80
C GLY A 141 -6.91 -15.16 2.08
N PHE A 142 -6.48 -14.20 2.88
CA PHE A 142 -7.16 -13.76 4.09
C PHE A 142 -8.52 -13.14 3.78
N PHE A 143 -8.58 -12.06 2.99
CA PHE A 143 -9.83 -11.36 2.68
C PHE A 143 -10.80 -12.21 1.86
N LYS A 144 -10.30 -13.14 1.02
CA LYS A 144 -11.15 -14.15 0.36
C LYS A 144 -11.93 -15.01 1.36
N LYS A 145 -11.33 -15.35 2.51
CA LYS A 145 -11.98 -16.14 3.56
C LYS A 145 -12.95 -15.30 4.40
N GLN A 146 -12.70 -14.00 4.53
CA GLN A 146 -13.49 -13.08 5.35
C GLN A 146 -14.62 -12.35 4.59
N LYS A 147 -14.83 -12.65 3.30
CA LYS A 147 -15.78 -11.96 2.41
C LYS A 147 -17.26 -11.94 2.85
N GLN A 148 -17.62 -12.57 3.96
CA GLN A 148 -18.97 -12.49 4.53
C GLN A 148 -19.18 -11.15 5.25
N GLU A 149 -18.11 -10.55 5.76
CA GLU A 149 -18.13 -9.22 6.37
C GLU A 149 -18.04 -8.14 5.28
N GLU A 150 -18.83 -7.08 5.41
CA GLU A 150 -18.99 -6.05 4.37
C GLU A 150 -17.66 -5.41 3.95
N LEU A 151 -16.88 -4.91 4.92
CA LEU A 151 -15.56 -4.31 4.66
C LEU A 151 -14.60 -5.31 4.00
N ALA A 152 -14.54 -6.55 4.50
CA ALA A 152 -13.67 -7.58 3.94
C ALA A 152 -14.09 -7.97 2.52
N ASN A 153 -15.40 -7.98 2.23
CA ASN A 153 -15.92 -8.20 0.90
C ASN A 153 -15.53 -7.06 -0.06
N ASN A 154 -15.66 -5.81 0.38
CA ASN A 154 -15.26 -4.63 -0.42
C ASN A 154 -13.77 -4.67 -0.77
N ILE A 155 -12.92 -5.03 0.21
CA ILE A 155 -11.49 -5.25 -0.01
C ILE A 155 -11.27 -6.39 -1.01
N PHE A 156 -11.88 -7.55 -0.79
CA PHE A 156 -11.71 -8.71 -1.68
C PHE A 156 -12.14 -8.40 -3.13
N MET A 157 -13.26 -7.72 -3.31
CA MET A 157 -13.77 -7.31 -4.63
C MET A 157 -12.81 -6.37 -5.35
N TYR A 158 -12.13 -5.48 -4.62
CA TYR A 158 -11.08 -4.63 -5.18
C TYR A 158 -9.86 -5.45 -5.63
N LEU A 159 -9.39 -6.37 -4.79
CA LEU A 159 -8.22 -7.21 -5.05
C LEU A 159 -8.40 -8.14 -6.26
N GLU A 160 -9.61 -8.65 -6.49
CA GLU A 160 -9.96 -9.54 -7.61
C GLU A 160 -10.32 -8.78 -8.90
N LYS A 161 -10.37 -7.45 -8.86
CA LYS A 161 -10.76 -6.65 -10.03
C LYS A 161 -9.77 -6.88 -11.17
N LYS A 162 -10.30 -7.31 -12.32
CA LYS A 162 -9.50 -7.55 -13.53
C LYS A 162 -8.85 -6.26 -14.03
N ASP A 163 -7.64 -6.37 -14.55
CA ASP A 163 -6.93 -5.29 -15.22
C ASP A 163 -7.48 -5.11 -16.63
N LEU A 164 -8.41 -4.16 -16.77
CA LEU A 164 -9.13 -3.86 -17.99
C LEU A 164 -9.45 -2.36 -18.03
N GLU A 165 -9.50 -1.79 -19.22
CA GLU A 165 -10.06 -0.46 -19.44
C GLU A 165 -11.60 -0.57 -19.49
N VAL A 166 -12.29 0.26 -18.70
CA VAL A 166 -13.76 0.33 -18.66
C VAL A 166 -14.14 1.80 -18.74
N ASP A 167 -14.90 2.17 -19.77
CA ASP A 167 -15.36 3.55 -20.02
C ASP A 167 -14.23 4.60 -20.05
N GLY A 168 -13.08 4.23 -20.63
CA GLY A 168 -11.90 5.10 -20.71
C GLY A 168 -11.08 5.19 -19.41
N GLU A 169 -11.47 4.45 -18.37
CA GLU A 169 -10.74 4.40 -17.10
C GLU A 169 -10.11 3.02 -16.90
N MET A 170 -8.80 3.00 -16.66
CA MET A 170 -8.08 1.78 -16.33
C MET A 170 -8.50 1.26 -14.95
N LYS A 171 -8.97 0.02 -14.87
CA LYS A 171 -9.32 -0.66 -13.61
C LYS A 171 -8.32 -1.77 -13.27
N GLY A 172 -8.49 -2.41 -12.10
CA GLY A 172 -7.66 -3.54 -11.69
C GLY A 172 -6.23 -3.16 -11.36
N HIS A 173 -6.01 -1.99 -10.75
CA HIS A 173 -4.68 -1.51 -10.35
C HIS A 173 -3.93 -2.54 -9.52
N HIS A 174 -4.60 -3.13 -8.52
CA HIS A 174 -4.04 -4.20 -7.71
C HIS A 174 -3.56 -5.40 -8.52
N LYS A 175 -4.37 -5.87 -9.49
CA LYS A 175 -4.01 -7.01 -10.34
C LYS A 175 -2.75 -6.71 -11.15
N PHE A 176 -2.69 -5.54 -11.77
CA PHE A 176 -1.52 -5.07 -12.51
C PHE A 176 -0.26 -5.02 -11.63
N ILE A 177 -0.34 -4.40 -10.45
CA ILE A 177 0.80 -4.28 -9.53
C ILE A 177 1.25 -5.64 -9.01
N SER A 178 0.29 -6.52 -8.68
CA SER A 178 0.61 -7.89 -8.28
C SER A 178 1.30 -8.67 -9.39
N ASP A 179 0.86 -8.55 -10.64
CA ASP A 179 1.50 -9.23 -11.77
C ASP A 179 2.90 -8.67 -12.05
N TYR A 180 3.06 -7.36 -11.97
CA TYR A 180 4.34 -6.68 -12.10
C TYR A 180 5.34 -7.20 -11.07
N ARG A 181 4.95 -7.23 -9.78
CA ARG A 181 5.76 -7.76 -8.68
C ARG A 181 6.05 -9.25 -8.83
N ASN A 182 5.05 -10.05 -9.23
CA ASN A 182 5.23 -11.49 -9.42
C ASN A 182 6.22 -11.77 -10.55
N LYS A 183 6.18 -11.00 -11.64
CA LYS A 183 7.16 -11.11 -12.72
C LYS A 183 8.58 -10.76 -12.24
N MET A 184 8.76 -9.65 -11.49
CA MET A 184 10.06 -9.30 -10.88
C MET A 184 10.64 -10.41 -10.00
N THR A 185 9.79 -11.14 -9.28
CA THR A 185 10.22 -12.13 -8.28
C THR A 185 10.41 -13.54 -8.83
N HIS A 186 9.76 -13.89 -9.95
CA HIS A 186 9.77 -15.24 -10.48
C HIS A 186 10.35 -15.38 -11.90
N ARG A 187 10.62 -14.26 -12.60
CA ARG A 187 11.18 -14.27 -13.96
C ARG A 187 12.30 -13.23 -14.09
N ASN A 188 12.00 -12.11 -14.74
CA ASN A 188 12.86 -10.97 -15.01
C ASN A 188 12.16 -9.69 -14.55
N SER A 189 12.92 -8.60 -14.36
CA SER A 189 12.30 -7.31 -14.08
C SER A 189 11.45 -6.86 -15.28
N PRO A 190 10.15 -6.50 -15.08
CA PRO A 190 9.34 -5.88 -16.12
C PRO A 190 9.90 -4.53 -16.58
N SER A 191 10.79 -3.91 -15.80
CA SER A 191 11.49 -2.67 -16.15
C SER A 191 12.60 -2.86 -17.18
N VAL A 192 12.93 -4.12 -17.54
CA VAL A 192 13.97 -4.46 -18.52
C VAL A 192 13.36 -5.02 -19.80
N THR A 193 13.57 -4.38 -20.93
CA THR A 193 13.17 -4.93 -22.24
C THR A 193 14.03 -6.15 -22.56
N THR A 194 13.39 -7.29 -22.82
CA THR A 194 14.05 -8.57 -23.09
C THR A 194 13.30 -9.29 -24.21
N LEU A 195 14.04 -9.77 -25.22
CA LEU A 195 13.53 -10.65 -26.26
C LEU A 195 14.41 -11.89 -26.28
N SER A 196 14.01 -12.93 -25.56
CA SER A 196 14.79 -14.16 -25.41
C SER A 196 13.87 -15.38 -25.29
N SER A 197 14.44 -16.59 -25.38
CA SER A 197 13.69 -17.82 -25.09
C SER A 197 13.24 -17.93 -23.64
N PHE A 198 13.79 -17.12 -22.73
CA PHE A 198 13.42 -17.09 -21.31
C PHE A 198 12.16 -16.24 -21.07
N ASP A 199 12.07 -15.07 -21.72
CA ASP A 199 10.90 -14.18 -21.66
C ASP A 199 10.88 -13.18 -22.83
N HIS A 200 9.68 -12.75 -23.20
CA HIS A 200 9.42 -11.64 -24.09
C HIS A 200 8.77 -10.50 -23.29
N ASN A 201 9.52 -9.43 -23.06
CA ASN A 201 9.10 -8.27 -22.28
C ASN A 201 9.49 -6.97 -22.99
N ILE A 202 8.55 -6.05 -23.11
CA ILE A 202 8.84 -4.65 -23.42
C ILE A 202 8.55 -3.86 -22.16
N ARG A 203 9.53 -3.12 -21.68
CA ARG A 203 9.37 -2.27 -20.49
C ARG A 203 8.27 -1.23 -20.72
N LEU A 204 7.51 -0.92 -19.68
CA LEU A 204 6.47 0.11 -19.74
C LEU A 204 7.05 1.48 -19.34
N PRO A 205 6.48 2.59 -19.81
CA PRO A 205 6.80 3.91 -19.26
C PRO A 205 6.48 3.96 -17.76
N MET A 206 7.44 4.36 -16.94
CA MET A 206 7.27 4.48 -15.48
C MET A 206 6.16 5.44 -15.08
N ARG A 207 5.81 6.43 -15.91
CA ARG A 207 4.58 7.24 -15.72
C ARG A 207 3.35 6.37 -15.53
N PHE A 208 3.16 5.39 -16.42
CA PHE A 208 2.02 4.48 -16.37
C PHE A 208 2.09 3.59 -15.15
N VAL A 209 3.26 2.99 -14.87
CA VAL A 209 3.43 2.11 -13.71
C VAL A 209 3.19 2.88 -12.40
N ASN A 210 3.77 4.07 -12.25
CA ASN A 210 3.62 4.92 -11.08
C ASN A 210 2.17 5.34 -10.83
N TYR A 211 1.44 5.73 -11.88
CA TYR A 211 0.00 5.99 -11.78
C TYR A 211 -0.76 4.80 -11.18
N ARG A 212 -0.48 3.58 -11.67
CA ARG A 212 -1.11 2.36 -11.17
C ARG A 212 -0.75 2.08 -9.71
N VAL A 213 0.49 2.34 -9.29
CA VAL A 213 0.92 2.18 -7.90
C VAL A 213 0.21 3.19 -6.99
N ILE A 214 0.14 4.47 -7.39
CA ILE A 214 -0.54 5.51 -6.59
C ILE A 214 -2.01 5.16 -6.41
N LYS A 215 -2.70 4.65 -7.45
CA LYS A 215 -4.09 4.22 -7.34
C LYS A 215 -4.32 2.97 -6.50
N ASP A 216 -3.37 2.03 -6.47
CA ASP A 216 -3.43 0.90 -5.53
C ASP A 216 -3.15 1.32 -4.09
N TYR A 217 -2.16 2.19 -3.91
CA TYR A 217 -1.80 2.82 -2.63
C TYR A 217 -2.99 3.60 -2.03
N GLU A 218 -3.62 4.47 -2.82
CA GLU A 218 -4.81 5.24 -2.42
C GLU A 218 -5.89 4.32 -1.85
N LYS A 219 -6.15 3.19 -2.53
CA LYS A 219 -7.20 2.25 -2.14
C LYS A 219 -6.88 1.52 -0.85
N VAL A 220 -5.65 1.03 -0.65
CA VAL A 220 -5.29 0.40 0.63
C VAL A 220 -5.32 1.41 1.77
N THR A 221 -4.91 2.66 1.55
CA THR A 221 -5.00 3.69 2.59
C THR A 221 -6.43 4.02 2.98
N LEU A 222 -7.37 4.08 2.03
CA LEU A 222 -8.79 4.30 2.31
C LEU A 222 -9.36 3.16 3.16
N PHE A 223 -9.04 1.91 2.85
CA PHE A 223 -9.48 0.76 3.67
C PHE A 223 -8.86 0.75 5.07
N ILE A 224 -7.60 1.17 5.20
CA ILE A 224 -6.96 1.35 6.52
C ILE A 224 -7.70 2.44 7.31
N GLN A 225 -8.01 3.57 6.69
CA GLN A 225 -8.74 4.66 7.33
C GLN A 225 -10.11 4.22 7.80
N GLU A 226 -10.87 3.54 6.94
CA GLU A 226 -12.19 2.99 7.28
C GLU A 226 -12.11 2.06 8.50
N LEU A 227 -11.13 1.14 8.52
CA LEU A 227 -10.92 0.25 9.67
C LEU A 227 -10.52 1.02 10.93
N LEU A 228 -9.65 2.02 10.84
CA LEU A 228 -9.26 2.87 11.98
C LEU A 228 -10.46 3.69 12.51
N THR A 229 -11.36 4.16 11.64
CA THR A 229 -12.60 4.85 12.06
C THR A 229 -13.55 3.91 12.81
N ILE A 230 -13.66 2.65 12.39
CA ILE A 230 -14.42 1.62 13.12
C ILE A 230 -13.82 1.42 14.51
N ILE A 231 -12.49 1.26 14.59
CA ILE A 231 -11.77 1.09 15.85
C ILE A 231 -11.98 2.28 16.79
N GLU A 232 -11.86 3.51 16.27
CA GLU A 232 -12.10 4.74 17.04
C GLU A 232 -13.52 4.82 17.59
N THR A 233 -14.51 4.48 16.77
CA THR A 233 -15.92 4.53 17.17
C THR A 233 -16.21 3.56 18.31
N ASP A 234 -15.68 2.34 18.21
CA ASP A 234 -15.88 1.31 19.23
C ASP A 234 -15.09 1.60 20.51
N TYR A 235 -13.91 2.24 20.42
CA TYR A 235 -13.17 2.70 21.60
C TYR A 235 -13.94 3.80 22.35
N LYS A 236 -14.53 4.77 21.63
CA LYS A 236 -15.35 5.83 22.24
C LYS A 236 -16.54 5.25 23.00
N ARG A 237 -17.24 4.26 22.43
CA ARG A 237 -18.38 3.57 23.08
C ARG A 237 -18.01 2.81 24.36
N GLN A 238 -16.75 2.44 24.56
CA GLN A 238 -16.32 1.72 25.77
C GLN A 238 -15.99 2.65 26.94
N ILE A 239 -15.88 3.97 26.68
CA ILE A 239 -15.53 4.99 27.67
C ILE A 239 -16.79 5.73 28.16
N GLU A 240 -17.88 5.72 27.37
CA GLU A 240 -19.22 6.22 27.72
C GLU A 240 -20.03 5.18 28.53
#